data_AF-A0A9J7EM13-F1
#
_entry.id   AF-A0A9J7EM13-F1
#
_cell.length_a   1.000
_cell.length_b   1.000
_cell.length_c   1.000
_cell.angle_alpha   90.00
_cell.angle_beta   90.00
_cell.angle_gamma   90.00
#
_symmetry.space_group_name_H-M   'P 1'
#
loop_
_entity.id
_entity.type
_entity.pdbx_description
1 polymer ?
#
loop_
_entity_poly.entity_id
_entity_poly.type
_entity_poly.pdbx_seq_one_letter_code
_entity_poly.pdbx_strand_id
1 'polypeptide(L)'
;MGTEHKAVKYDPNTEAFQMRAQWKKQENCRQQWFERWSWLLDERQQALAEAEAIRQKASSVTRSQVTVKTEEGKSLKPVPQTSTGVIGWLASRPDCRIEIYTSWLSKPPIKLPDAWDNPHYMGKKKQ
;
A
#
# COMPACT_ATOMS: atom_id res chain seq x y z
N MET A 1 -24.10 -31.17 -55.96
CA MET A 1 -22.76 -31.17 -56.60
C MET A 1 -21.75 -30.90 -55.50
N GLY A 2 -21.22 -31.96 -54.88
CA GLY A 2 -20.35 -31.86 -53.70
C GLY A 2 -18.97 -31.36 -54.09
N THR A 3 -18.44 -30.38 -53.36
CA THR A 3 -17.05 -29.96 -53.44
C THR A 3 -16.19 -31.06 -52.81
N GLU A 4 -15.60 -31.92 -53.64
CA GLU A 4 -14.58 -32.86 -53.19
C GLU A 4 -13.39 -32.08 -52.63
N HIS A 5 -13.22 -32.13 -51.32
CA HIS A 5 -12.00 -31.71 -50.65
C HIS A 5 -10.88 -32.66 -51.09
N LYS A 6 -10.16 -32.31 -52.15
CA LYS A 6 -8.91 -32.98 -52.52
C LYS A 6 -7.99 -32.93 -51.30
N ALA A 7 -7.68 -34.11 -50.76
CA ALA A 7 -6.73 -34.25 -49.66
C ALA A 7 -5.44 -33.52 -50.04
N VAL A 8 -5.09 -32.49 -49.26
CA VAL A 8 -3.84 -31.75 -49.42
C VAL A 8 -2.72 -32.78 -49.24
N LYS A 9 -2.03 -33.12 -50.33
CA LYS A 9 -0.91 -34.05 -50.27
C LYS A 9 0.18 -33.41 -49.42
N TYR A 10 0.59 -34.13 -48.39
CA TYR A 10 1.70 -33.77 -47.52
C TYR A 10 2.98 -33.68 -48.37
N ASP A 11 3.56 -32.48 -48.45
CA ASP A 11 4.88 -32.26 -49.04
C ASP A 11 5.84 -31.79 -47.95
N PRO A 12 6.81 -32.63 -47.54
CA PRO A 12 7.78 -32.32 -46.49
C PRO A 12 8.53 -31.00 -46.71
N ASN A 13 8.79 -30.64 -47.98
CA ASN A 13 9.47 -29.39 -48.28
C ASN A 13 8.57 -28.18 -48.04
N THR A 14 7.31 -28.26 -48.47
CA THR A 14 6.32 -27.19 -48.25
C THR A 14 6.10 -26.94 -46.75
N GLU A 15 6.06 -27.99 -45.93
CA GLU A 15 5.96 -27.82 -44.47
C GLU A 15 7.22 -27.19 -43.87
N ALA A 16 8.41 -27.63 -44.29
CA ALA A 16 9.65 -27.03 -43.83
C ALA A 16 9.72 -25.53 -44.15
N PHE A 17 9.22 -25.10 -45.31
CA PHE A 17 9.12 -23.68 -45.67
C PHE A 17 8.08 -22.93 -44.82
N GLN A 18 6.90 -23.53 -44.59
CA GLN A 18 5.89 -22.93 -43.72
C GLN A 18 6.38 -22.78 -42.29
N MET A 19 7.05 -23.80 -41.74
CA MET A 19 7.68 -23.75 -40.43
C MET A 19 8.70 -22.61 -40.35
N ARG A 20 9.64 -22.53 -41.31
CA ARG A 20 10.62 -21.43 -41.36
C ARG A 20 9.96 -20.05 -41.46
N ALA A 21 8.87 -19.93 -42.21
CA ALA A 21 8.10 -18.68 -42.30
C ALA A 21 7.44 -18.30 -40.97
N GLN A 22 6.88 -19.27 -40.24
CA GLN A 22 6.32 -19.05 -38.90
C GLN A 22 7.40 -18.62 -37.90
N TRP A 23 8.55 -19.29 -37.91
CA TRP A 23 9.70 -18.92 -37.09
C TRP A 23 10.17 -17.48 -37.35
N LYS A 24 10.28 -17.08 -38.62
CA LYS A 24 10.62 -15.70 -38.98
C LYS A 24 9.56 -14.69 -38.52
N LYS A 25 8.27 -15.03 -38.65
CA LYS A 25 7.17 -14.17 -38.16
C LYS A 25 7.26 -13.99 -36.65
N GLN A 26 7.50 -15.07 -35.90
CA GLN A 26 7.64 -15.01 -34.46
C GLN A 26 8.82 -14.12 -34.03
N GLU A 27 9.97 -14.26 -34.70
CA GLU A 27 11.15 -13.44 -34.42
C GLU A 27 10.88 -11.95 -34.72
N ASN A 28 10.23 -11.65 -35.84
CA ASN A 28 9.85 -10.27 -36.18
C ASN A 28 8.86 -9.69 -35.17
N CYS A 29 7.86 -10.47 -34.74
CA CYS A 29 6.91 -10.02 -33.71
C CYS A 29 7.62 -9.75 -32.38
N ARG A 30 8.59 -10.59 -32.01
CA ARG A 30 9.41 -10.41 -30.79
C ARG A 30 10.22 -9.12 -30.86
N GLN A 31 10.87 -8.85 -32.00
CA GLN A 31 11.64 -7.62 -32.22
C GLN A 31 10.75 -6.37 -32.19
N GLN A 32 9.63 -6.39 -32.91
CA GLN A 32 8.66 -5.29 -32.92
C GLN A 32 8.08 -5.00 -31.54
N TRP A 33 7.79 -6.06 -30.77
CA TRP A 33 7.34 -5.90 -29.40
C TRP A 33 8.43 -5.25 -28.54
N PHE A 34 9.67 -5.73 -28.65
CA PHE A 34 10.79 -5.17 -27.91
C PHE A 34 11.02 -3.70 -28.25
N GLU A 35 11.13 -3.34 -29.52
CA GLU A 35 11.33 -1.94 -29.95
C GLU A 35 10.23 -0.99 -29.48
N ARG A 36 8.98 -1.46 -29.44
CA ARG A 36 7.83 -0.62 -29.05
C ARG A 36 7.62 -0.53 -27.55
N TRP A 37 7.95 -1.59 -26.80
CA TRP A 37 7.51 -1.74 -25.41
C TRP A 37 8.62 -2.06 -24.41
N SER A 38 9.88 -2.21 -24.84
CA SER A 38 10.99 -2.51 -23.92
C SER A 38 11.13 -1.44 -22.84
N TRP A 39 10.95 -0.17 -23.20
CA TRP A 39 11.06 0.97 -22.29
C TRP A 39 10.06 0.92 -21.13
N LEU A 40 8.91 0.24 -21.32
CA LEU A 40 7.90 0.08 -20.25
C LEU A 40 8.42 -0.83 -19.13
N LEU A 41 9.31 -1.77 -19.44
CA LEU A 41 9.99 -2.58 -18.44
C LEU A 41 10.99 -1.74 -17.65
N ASP A 42 11.71 -0.85 -18.32
CA ASP A 42 12.67 0.06 -17.69
C ASP A 42 11.94 1.05 -16.76
N GLU A 43 10.83 1.63 -17.23
CA GLU A 43 9.99 2.54 -16.44
C GLU A 43 9.40 1.83 -15.22
N ARG A 44 8.91 0.59 -15.37
CA ARG A 44 8.44 -0.22 -14.24
C ARG A 44 9.56 -0.44 -13.21
N GLN A 45 10.78 -0.74 -13.65
CA GLN A 45 11.90 -0.94 -12.75
C GLN A 45 12.26 0.36 -12.00
N GLN A 46 12.25 1.50 -12.69
CA GLN A 46 12.49 2.81 -12.09
C GLN A 46 11.42 3.13 -11.02
N ALA A 47 10.14 2.97 -11.35
CA ALA A 47 9.05 3.20 -10.42
C ALA A 47 9.11 2.31 -9.17
N LEU A 48 9.51 1.04 -9.32
CA LEU A 48 9.73 0.14 -8.19
C LEU A 48 10.90 0.61 -7.31
N ALA A 49 12.02 1.01 -7.91
CA ALA A 49 13.17 1.52 -7.17
C ALA A 49 12.84 2.81 -6.40
N GLU A 50 12.07 3.73 -7.01
CA GLU A 50 11.60 4.94 -6.35
C GLU A 50 10.67 4.64 -5.17
N ALA A 51 9.71 3.73 -5.37
CA ALA A 51 8.80 3.29 -4.31
C ALA A 51 9.55 2.64 -3.13
N GLU A 52 10.54 1.81 -3.40
CA GLU A 52 11.41 1.22 -2.37
C GLU A 52 12.23 2.29 -1.65
N ALA A 53 12.80 3.26 -2.37
CA ALA A 53 13.53 4.37 -1.77
C ALA A 53 12.64 5.21 -0.84
N ILE A 54 11.40 5.49 -1.24
CA ILE A 54 10.41 6.17 -0.39
C ILE A 54 10.11 5.33 0.86
N ARG A 55 9.89 4.02 0.70
CA ARG A 55 9.62 3.12 1.82
C ARG A 55 10.78 3.06 2.82
N GLN A 56 12.03 3.06 2.34
CA GLN A 56 13.21 3.10 3.20
C GLN A 56 13.39 4.44 3.92
N LYS A 57 13.07 5.55 3.25
CA LYS A 57 13.05 6.88 3.90
C LYS A 57 11.96 6.97 4.96
N ALA A 58 10.76 6.47 4.66
CA ALA A 58 9.66 6.43 5.62
C ALA A 58 10.02 5.53 6.82
N SER A 59 10.59 4.35 6.58
CA SER A 59 10.98 3.43 7.66
C SER A 59 12.09 3.99 8.54
N SER A 60 13.08 4.72 8.00
CA SER A 60 14.14 5.34 8.78
C SER A 60 13.64 6.52 9.64
N VAL A 61 12.68 7.29 9.14
CA VAL A 61 12.00 8.34 9.91
C VAL A 61 11.11 7.72 11.00
N THR A 62 10.29 6.73 10.67
CA THR A 62 9.46 6.05 11.68
C THR A 62 10.32 5.34 12.72
N ARG A 63 11.44 4.72 12.35
CA ARG A 63 12.35 4.06 13.30
C ARG A 63 13.07 5.03 14.23
N SER A 64 13.39 6.24 13.76
CA SER A 64 13.98 7.28 14.62
C SER A 64 12.95 7.96 15.52
N GLN A 65 11.70 8.10 15.06
CA GLN A 65 10.57 8.62 15.86
C GLN A 65 10.01 7.59 16.84
N VAL A 66 10.11 6.29 16.53
CA VAL A 66 9.89 5.18 17.48
C VAL A 66 11.19 4.94 18.25
N THR A 67 11.74 6.01 18.83
CA THR A 67 12.39 5.86 20.12
C THR A 67 11.27 5.50 21.08
N VAL A 68 11.02 4.20 21.20
CA VAL A 68 10.31 3.63 22.34
C VAL A 68 10.95 4.32 23.53
N LYS A 69 10.21 5.22 24.17
CA LYS A 69 10.50 5.59 25.55
C LYS A 69 10.42 4.25 26.27
N THR A 70 11.57 3.59 26.39
CA THR A 70 11.75 2.48 27.30
C THR A 70 11.43 3.10 28.63
N GLU A 71 10.17 3.01 29.04
CA GLU A 71 9.76 3.47 30.34
C GLU A 71 10.52 2.59 31.31
N GLU A 72 11.65 3.12 31.79
CA GLU A 72 12.38 2.58 32.92
C GLU A 72 11.33 2.25 33.98
N GLY A 73 11.28 0.97 34.34
CA GLY A 73 10.13 0.35 34.99
C GLY A 73 9.47 1.28 35.98
N LYS A 74 8.27 1.75 35.64
CA LYS A 74 7.37 2.40 36.59
C LYS A 74 7.07 1.36 37.67
N SER A 75 7.89 1.36 38.72
CA SER A 75 7.61 0.66 39.97
C SER A 75 6.41 1.35 40.60
N LEU A 76 5.22 1.04 40.09
CA LEU A 76 3.97 1.47 40.65
C LEU A 76 3.88 0.85 42.05
N LYS A 77 4.05 1.70 43.07
CA LYS A 77 3.75 1.30 44.45
C LYS A 77 2.30 0.81 44.49
N PRO A 78 2.00 -0.25 45.25
CA PRO A 78 0.65 -0.81 45.29
C PRO A 78 -0.37 0.25 45.69
N VAL A 79 -1.53 0.22 45.04
CA VAL A 79 -2.64 1.15 45.32
C VAL A 79 -3.09 0.94 46.77
N PRO A 80 -3.05 1.98 47.62
CA PRO A 80 -3.52 1.84 48.99
C PRO A 80 -5.05 1.70 48.98
N GLN A 81 -5.57 0.71 49.71
CA GLN A 81 -7.01 0.60 49.93
C GLN A 81 -7.44 1.64 50.96
N THR A 82 -8.18 2.67 50.53
CA THR A 82 -8.78 3.66 51.42
C THR A 82 -10.30 3.52 51.42
N SER A 83 -10.91 3.60 52.61
CA SER A 83 -12.35 3.47 52.84
C SER A 83 -13.20 4.62 52.26
N THR A 84 -12.55 5.68 51.78
CA THR A 84 -13.18 6.91 51.29
C THR A 84 -12.97 7.15 49.79
N GLY A 85 -12.31 6.26 49.07
CA GLY A 85 -12.17 6.32 47.60
C GLY A 85 -11.27 7.45 47.06
N VAL A 86 -10.65 8.26 47.93
CA VAL A 86 -9.75 9.34 47.53
C VAL A 86 -8.30 8.92 47.74
N ILE A 87 -7.55 8.76 46.64
CA ILE A 87 -6.14 8.38 46.65
C ILE A 87 -5.31 9.67 46.79
N GLY A 88 -5.11 10.11 48.03
CA GLY A 88 -4.63 11.45 48.38
C GLY A 88 -3.25 11.89 47.86
N TRP A 89 -2.41 10.99 47.34
CA TRP A 89 -1.07 11.35 46.82
C TRP A 89 -1.03 11.53 45.29
N LEU A 90 -1.97 10.95 44.55
CA LEU A 90 -2.08 11.10 43.10
C LEU A 90 -2.90 12.34 42.73
N ALA A 91 -3.92 12.67 43.53
CA ALA A 91 -4.79 13.83 43.29
C ALA A 91 -4.13 15.20 43.57
N SER A 92 -2.99 15.23 44.26
CA SER A 92 -2.31 16.46 44.65
C SER A 92 -1.34 17.01 43.60
N ARG A 93 -0.96 16.21 42.59
CA ARG A 93 -0.14 16.67 41.46
C ARG A 93 -1.04 17.14 40.32
N PRO A 94 -0.89 18.38 39.81
CA PRO A 94 -1.72 18.88 38.71
C PRO A 94 -1.56 18.00 37.45
N ASP A 95 -0.36 17.46 37.22
CA ASP A 95 -0.04 16.57 36.10
C ASP A 95 -0.63 15.15 36.24
N CYS A 96 -1.10 14.78 37.44
CA CYS A 96 -1.63 13.46 37.76
C CYS A 96 -3.09 13.52 38.22
N ARG A 97 -3.82 14.60 37.90
CA ARG A 97 -5.28 14.63 37.99
C ARG A 97 -5.84 13.63 36.98
N ILE A 98 -5.96 12.38 37.40
CA ILE A 98 -6.63 11.35 36.63
C ILE A 98 -8.11 11.68 36.72
N GLU A 99 -8.69 12.13 35.60
CA GLU A 99 -10.14 12.11 35.43
C GLU A 99 -10.59 10.68 35.71
N ILE A 100 -11.50 10.51 36.66
CA ILE A 100 -12.06 9.20 36.98
C ILE A 100 -12.89 8.80 35.76
N TYR A 101 -12.25 8.12 34.79
CA TYR A 101 -12.95 7.51 33.68
C TYR A 101 -13.75 6.36 34.24
N THR A 102 -15.05 6.61 34.45
CA THR A 102 -16.01 5.55 34.63
C THR A 102 -15.92 4.65 33.38
N SER A 103 -15.89 3.35 33.61
CA SER A 103 -15.84 2.37 32.53
C SER A 103 -17.00 2.59 31.57
N TRP A 104 -16.68 2.51 30.27
CA TRP A 104 -17.59 2.47 29.10
C TRP A 104 -17.99 3.81 28.46
N LEU A 105 -17.03 4.48 27.81
CA LEU A 105 -17.36 5.28 26.63
C LEU A 105 -17.67 4.32 25.47
N SER A 106 -18.93 3.90 25.35
CA SER A 106 -19.45 3.08 24.24
C SER A 106 -19.62 3.86 22.93
N LYS A 107 -19.11 5.09 22.84
CA LYS A 107 -19.28 5.92 21.66
C LYS A 107 -18.08 5.69 20.74
N PRO A 108 -18.28 5.12 19.54
CA PRO A 108 -17.19 5.03 18.58
C PRO A 108 -16.66 6.44 18.29
N PRO A 109 -15.34 6.60 18.10
CA PRO A 109 -14.78 7.91 17.82
C PRO A 109 -15.46 8.49 16.57
N ILE A 110 -16.01 9.70 16.73
CA ILE A 110 -16.63 10.43 15.63
C ILE A 110 -15.53 10.71 14.61
N LYS A 111 -15.69 10.21 13.38
CA LYS A 111 -14.75 10.47 12.29
C LYS A 111 -14.63 11.98 12.10
N LEU A 112 -13.41 12.50 12.21
CA LEU A 112 -13.13 13.89 11.86
C LEU A 112 -13.45 14.09 10.36
N PRO A 113 -14.14 15.18 9.97
CA PRO A 113 -14.46 15.43 8.58
C PRO A 113 -13.19 15.50 7.74
N ASP A 114 -13.17 14.78 6.62
CA ASP A 114 -12.01 14.73 5.73
C ASP A 114 -11.84 16.09 5.04
N ALA A 115 -10.61 16.47 4.69
CA ALA A 115 -10.35 17.73 4.00
C ALA A 115 -11.12 17.84 2.67
N TRP A 116 -11.41 16.69 2.06
CA TRP A 116 -12.20 16.51 0.83
C TRP A 116 -13.70 16.67 1.03
N ASP A 117 -14.20 16.53 2.27
CA ASP A 117 -15.62 16.73 2.61
C ASP A 117 -15.99 18.21 2.76
N ASN A 118 -15.01 19.12 2.66
CA ASN A 118 -15.25 20.54 2.78
C ASN A 118 -15.94 21.07 1.49
N PRO A 119 -17.18 21.59 1.57
CA PRO A 119 -17.91 22.10 0.39
C PRO A 119 -17.25 23.33 -0.25
N HIS A 120 -16.23 23.91 0.39
CA HIS A 120 -15.41 24.98 -0.16
C HIS A 120 -14.07 24.52 -0.74
N TYR A 121 -13.78 23.21 -0.72
CA TYR A 121 -12.51 22.65 -1.18
C TYR A 121 -12.21 22.97 -2.65
N MET A 122 -13.23 22.96 -3.51
CA MET A 122 -13.08 23.24 -4.94
C MET A 122 -13.17 24.73 -5.31
N GLY A 123 -13.13 25.64 -4.32
CA GLY A 123 -13.20 27.08 -4.55
C GLY A 123 -14.58 27.57 -5.03
N LYS A 124 -14.84 28.88 -4.91
CA LYS A 124 -16.10 29.47 -5.38
C LYS A 124 -16.15 29.40 -6.90
N LYS A 125 -17.15 28.71 -7.46
CA LYS A 125 -17.48 28.81 -8.88
C LYS A 125 -17.79 30.29 -9.18
N LYS A 126 -16.97 30.92 -10.01
CA LYS A 126 -17.26 32.26 -10.51
C LYS A 126 -18.55 32.19 -11.32
N GLN A 127 -19.56 32.97 -10.93
CA GLN A 127 -20.70 33.33 -11.77
C GLN A 127 -20.25 34.34 -12.83
#